data_AF-X1U2P0-F1
#
_entry.id   AF-X1U2P0-F1
#
_cell.length_a   1.000
_cell.length_b   1.000
_cell.length_c   1.000
_cell.angle_alpha   90.00
_cell.angle_beta   90.00
_cell.angle_gamma   90.00
#
_symmetry.space_group_name_H-M   'P 1'
#
loop_
_entity.id
_entity.type
_entity.pdbx_description
1 polymer ?
#
loop_
_entity_poly.entity_id
_entity_poly.type
_entity_poly.pdbx_seq_one_letter_code
_entity_poly.pdbx_strand_id
1 'polypeptide(L)'
;MISEKSFKINPKEKLESKKRLVIISDTHITRSGGAFNLHAFNVGMEKINKIKNASLYLHLGDITHMGTLLEYEYALEQFKKFEPVSKSPEMIFLIGNHDAMNVGYLLFEEMVGTRHYTYEDDDIYIYGIDSTKPDLPGGIIHHSIIESVRKKLEKPEREHKFKVVCFHHQLIPIPNTGKERSAIDDSGDMLKMLLEARADLVLNGHRHFSNLYTVSSSEKDLFIFNAGTFCCNKTRYRELFTYSIIDIDGNNLNFKVIPVLDSNSQREILREVNYYIPLQIDKKQKPIARFIQISNSLVSERFESNFNSWISSEFVSIGTNVIIGMNSTILSFGIEQDNFILRKIRVESGVLIGAKCVLLPGTVMEQ
;
A
#
# COMPACT_ATOMS: atom_id res chain seq x y z
N MET A 1 30.52 12.02 -17.46
CA MET A 1 29.28 11.83 -18.22
C MET A 1 28.81 10.41 -18.00
N ILE A 2 27.88 10.21 -17.06
CA ILE A 2 27.19 8.93 -16.91
C ILE A 2 26.07 8.98 -17.94
N SER A 3 26.18 8.21 -19.03
CA SER A 3 25.10 8.13 -20.01
C SER A 3 23.91 7.45 -19.37
N GLU A 4 22.75 8.10 -19.37
CA GLU A 4 21.43 7.52 -19.09
C GLU A 4 21.09 6.45 -20.13
N LYS A 5 21.78 5.32 -20.09
CA LYS A 5 21.36 4.10 -20.77
C LYS A 5 21.01 3.08 -19.70
N SER A 6 19.98 3.37 -18.93
CA SER A 6 19.09 2.33 -18.43
C SER A 6 18.56 1.61 -19.67
N PHE A 7 19.15 0.45 -19.96
CA PHE A 7 18.69 -0.40 -21.05
C PHE A 7 17.27 -0.87 -20.70
N LYS A 8 16.25 -0.19 -21.26
CA LYS A 8 14.89 -0.71 -21.29
C LYS A 8 14.95 -2.04 -22.03
N ILE A 9 14.76 -3.15 -21.32
CA ILE A 9 14.38 -4.40 -22.00
C ILE A 9 12.91 -4.19 -22.36
N ASN A 10 12.56 -4.41 -23.62
CA ASN A 10 11.18 -4.64 -24.01
C ASN A 10 10.97 -6.14 -23.77
N PRO A 11 10.39 -6.59 -22.64
CA PRO A 11 10.02 -7.99 -22.55
C PRO A 11 8.98 -8.24 -23.65
N LYS A 12 8.92 -9.47 -24.15
CA LYS A 12 7.81 -9.92 -25.01
C LYS A 12 6.50 -9.37 -24.44
N GLU A 13 5.65 -8.80 -25.29
CA GLU A 13 4.38 -8.20 -24.91
C GLU A 13 3.66 -9.12 -23.91
N LYS A 14 3.39 -8.61 -22.69
CA LYS A 14 2.79 -9.40 -21.61
C LYS A 14 1.33 -9.77 -21.87
N LEU A 15 0.68 -9.09 -22.81
CA LEU A 15 -0.70 -9.32 -23.17
C LEU A 15 -0.79 -9.55 -24.67
N GLU A 16 -1.43 -10.64 -25.05
CA GLU A 16 -1.87 -10.91 -26.42
C GLU A 16 -3.16 -10.15 -26.74
N SER A 17 -3.93 -9.75 -25.71
CA SER A 17 -5.19 -9.00 -25.85
C SER A 17 -5.31 -7.80 -24.91
N LYS A 18 -5.84 -6.68 -25.42
CA LYS A 18 -6.13 -5.49 -24.63
C LYS A 18 -7.20 -5.79 -23.57
N LYS A 19 -6.91 -5.47 -22.30
CA LYS A 19 -7.86 -5.59 -21.18
C LYS A 19 -8.39 -4.22 -20.78
N ARG A 20 -9.67 -4.18 -20.40
CA ARG A 20 -10.31 -2.99 -19.85
C ARG A 20 -10.94 -3.32 -18.51
N LEU A 21 -10.42 -2.72 -17.44
CA LEU A 21 -10.97 -2.83 -16.10
C LEU A 21 -11.84 -1.61 -15.83
N VAL A 22 -13.09 -1.82 -15.40
CA VAL A 22 -13.97 -0.76 -14.90
C VAL A 22 -14.04 -0.87 -13.39
N ILE A 23 -13.71 0.20 -12.71
CA ILE A 23 -13.50 0.21 -11.26
C ILE A 23 -14.42 1.23 -10.61
N ILE A 24 -15.13 0.78 -9.59
CA ILE A 24 -15.84 1.60 -8.62
C ILE A 24 -15.40 1.25 -7.21
N SER A 25 -15.68 2.14 -6.25
CA SER A 25 -15.32 1.95 -4.85
C SER A 25 -16.19 2.83 -3.95
N ASP A 26 -16.30 2.48 -2.67
CA ASP A 26 -16.86 3.31 -1.61
C ASP A 26 -18.27 3.81 -1.95
N THR A 27 -19.20 2.89 -2.24
CA THR A 27 -20.60 3.24 -2.50
C THR A 27 -21.36 3.64 -1.24
N HIS A 28 -21.01 3.02 -0.10
CA HIS A 28 -21.64 3.22 1.20
C HIS A 28 -23.16 3.23 1.14
N ILE A 29 -23.74 2.20 0.49
CA ILE A 29 -25.18 2.11 0.28
C ILE A 29 -25.88 1.96 1.62
N THR A 30 -26.82 2.86 1.86
CA THR A 30 -27.66 2.87 3.05
C THR A 30 -28.95 3.61 2.77
N ARG A 31 -30.05 3.20 3.43
CA ARG A 31 -31.31 3.95 3.44
C ARG A 31 -31.30 5.05 4.52
N SER A 32 -30.36 4.98 5.45
CA SER A 32 -30.28 5.82 6.64
C SER A 32 -28.98 6.60 6.67
N GLY A 33 -29.05 7.88 7.00
CA GLY A 33 -27.87 8.73 7.02
C GLY A 33 -27.50 9.28 5.65
N GLY A 34 -26.80 10.41 5.65
CA GLY A 34 -26.49 11.18 4.43
C GLY A 34 -25.32 10.65 3.62
N ALA A 35 -24.87 9.40 3.81
CA ALA A 35 -23.69 8.88 3.14
C ALA A 35 -23.97 8.52 1.67
N PHE A 36 -25.06 7.82 1.39
CA PHE A 36 -25.36 7.32 0.04
C PHE A 36 -26.03 8.38 -0.85
N ASN A 37 -25.43 8.68 -2.01
CA ASN A 37 -26.04 9.53 -3.04
C ASN A 37 -26.70 8.67 -4.14
N LEU A 38 -28.00 8.40 -3.99
CA LEU A 38 -28.76 7.58 -4.94
C LEU A 38 -28.77 8.16 -6.37
N HIS A 39 -28.82 9.48 -6.51
CA HIS A 39 -28.79 10.12 -7.83
C HIS A 39 -27.46 9.85 -8.55
N ALA A 40 -26.33 10.08 -7.87
CA ALA A 40 -25.01 9.78 -8.40
C ALA A 40 -24.88 8.28 -8.73
N PHE A 41 -25.32 7.39 -7.84
CA PHE A 41 -25.30 5.95 -8.12
C PHE A 41 -26.04 5.59 -9.42
N ASN A 42 -27.28 6.09 -9.58
CA ASN A 42 -28.08 5.79 -10.78
C ASN A 42 -27.42 6.32 -12.06
N VAL A 43 -26.97 7.59 -12.05
CA VAL A 43 -26.29 8.19 -13.21
C VAL A 43 -24.99 7.45 -13.54
N GLY A 44 -24.23 7.07 -12.51
CA GLY A 44 -22.99 6.30 -12.66
C GLY A 44 -23.24 4.92 -13.24
N MET A 45 -24.27 4.20 -12.76
CA MET A 45 -24.63 2.88 -13.27
C MET A 45 -25.06 2.94 -14.73
N GLU A 46 -25.85 3.93 -15.13
CA GLU A 46 -26.19 4.13 -16.55
C GLU A 46 -24.95 4.35 -17.43
N LYS A 47 -23.95 5.09 -16.93
CA LYS A 47 -22.69 5.30 -17.65
C LYS A 47 -21.88 4.01 -17.73
N ILE A 48 -21.73 3.30 -16.62
CA ILE A 48 -21.00 2.02 -16.53
C ILE A 48 -21.61 0.97 -17.46
N ASN A 49 -22.94 0.84 -17.46
CA ASN A 49 -23.64 -0.14 -18.28
C ASN A 49 -23.40 0.06 -19.77
N LYS A 50 -23.15 1.29 -20.22
CA LYS A 50 -22.86 1.63 -21.62
C LYS A 50 -21.40 1.39 -22.04
N ILE A 51 -20.51 1.06 -21.11
CA ILE A 51 -19.09 0.82 -21.42
C ILE A 51 -18.96 -0.48 -22.21
N LYS A 52 -18.41 -0.34 -23.43
CA LYS A 52 -18.13 -1.46 -24.34
C LYS A 52 -16.74 -2.05 -24.10
N ASN A 53 -16.62 -3.33 -24.41
CA ASN A 53 -15.38 -4.11 -24.36
C ASN A 53 -14.72 -4.07 -22.98
N ALA A 54 -15.51 -4.01 -21.91
CA ALA A 54 -14.99 -4.20 -20.56
C ALA A 54 -14.67 -5.68 -20.35
N SER A 55 -13.47 -5.95 -19.83
CA SER A 55 -13.00 -7.30 -19.48
C SER A 55 -13.40 -7.69 -18.07
N LEU A 56 -13.50 -6.71 -17.17
CA LEU A 56 -13.86 -6.93 -15.77
C LEU A 56 -14.46 -5.67 -15.15
N TYR A 57 -15.38 -5.88 -14.21
CA TYR A 57 -15.93 -4.84 -13.34
C TYR A 57 -15.53 -5.14 -11.88
N LEU A 58 -14.96 -4.15 -11.20
CA LEU A 58 -14.46 -4.29 -9.83
C LEU A 58 -15.11 -3.25 -8.92
N HIS A 59 -15.53 -3.67 -7.73
CA HIS A 59 -15.91 -2.82 -6.61
C HIS A 59 -14.90 -2.99 -5.47
N LEU A 60 -14.13 -1.94 -5.16
CA LEU A 60 -12.97 -2.05 -4.25
C LEU A 60 -13.30 -1.94 -2.74
N GLY A 61 -14.50 -2.33 -2.33
CA GLY A 61 -14.96 -2.32 -0.93
C GLY A 61 -15.76 -1.09 -0.52
N ASP A 62 -16.29 -1.16 0.71
CA ASP A 62 -17.26 -0.23 1.30
C ASP A 62 -18.56 -0.16 0.48
N ILE A 63 -19.13 -1.34 0.24
CA ILE A 63 -20.41 -1.54 -0.44
C ILE A 63 -21.53 -0.91 0.39
N THR A 64 -21.56 -1.27 1.67
CA THR A 64 -22.53 -0.82 2.69
C THR A 64 -21.92 0.26 3.57
N HIS A 65 -22.74 0.93 4.39
CA HIS A 65 -22.25 1.97 5.29
C HIS A 65 -21.93 1.47 6.70
N MET A 66 -22.63 0.44 7.17
CA MET A 66 -22.60 -0.06 8.54
C MET A 66 -22.57 -1.59 8.60
N GLY A 67 -22.46 -2.29 7.47
CA GLY A 67 -22.36 -3.74 7.42
C GLY A 67 -23.59 -4.47 7.96
N THR A 68 -24.77 -3.83 7.91
CA THR A 68 -26.02 -4.42 8.44
C THR A 68 -26.78 -5.21 7.36
N LEU A 69 -27.57 -6.20 7.77
CA LEU A 69 -28.38 -7.02 6.86
C LEU A 69 -29.25 -6.16 5.92
N LEU A 70 -29.98 -5.19 6.46
CA LEU A 70 -30.85 -4.31 5.67
C LEU A 70 -30.06 -3.47 4.65
N GLU A 71 -28.82 -3.10 4.96
CA GLU A 71 -27.96 -2.39 4.02
C GLU A 71 -27.41 -3.31 2.92
N TYR A 72 -27.04 -4.55 3.25
CA TYR A 72 -26.66 -5.54 2.23
C TYR A 72 -27.81 -5.88 1.30
N GLU A 73 -29.00 -6.15 1.83
CA GLU A 73 -30.21 -6.38 1.03
C GLU A 73 -30.49 -5.20 0.10
N TYR A 74 -30.39 -3.98 0.62
CA TYR A 74 -30.60 -2.77 -0.16
C TYR A 74 -29.49 -2.56 -1.20
N ALA A 75 -28.23 -2.82 -0.85
CA ALA A 75 -27.11 -2.76 -1.78
C ALA A 75 -27.33 -3.69 -2.96
N LEU A 76 -27.64 -4.97 -2.70
CA LEU A 76 -27.93 -5.95 -3.75
C LEU A 76 -29.15 -5.55 -4.58
N GLU A 77 -30.20 -4.98 -3.98
CA GLU A 77 -31.32 -4.39 -4.71
C GLU A 77 -30.87 -3.27 -5.66
N GLN A 78 -30.00 -2.36 -5.21
CA GLN A 78 -29.47 -1.29 -6.05
C GLN A 78 -28.59 -1.83 -7.17
N PHE A 79 -27.76 -2.85 -6.90
CA PHE A 79 -26.89 -3.47 -7.89
C PHE A 79 -27.64 -4.32 -8.92
N LYS A 80 -28.94 -4.61 -8.76
CA LYS A 80 -29.77 -5.15 -9.86
C LYS A 80 -29.81 -4.22 -11.09
N LYS A 81 -29.50 -2.93 -10.92
CA LYS A 81 -29.39 -1.96 -12.02
C LYS A 81 -28.09 -2.11 -12.82
N PHE A 82 -27.15 -2.93 -12.35
CA PHE A 82 -25.92 -3.22 -13.08
C PHE A 82 -26.22 -4.23 -14.20
N GLU A 83 -26.34 -3.71 -15.41
CA GLU A 83 -26.71 -4.46 -16.62
C GLU A 83 -25.75 -4.03 -17.76
N PRO A 84 -24.48 -4.45 -17.69
CA PRO A 84 -23.47 -4.03 -18.65
C PRO A 84 -23.73 -4.58 -20.06
N VAL A 85 -23.50 -3.75 -21.09
CA VAL A 85 -23.55 -4.19 -22.50
C VAL A 85 -22.42 -5.15 -22.87
N SER A 86 -21.34 -5.17 -22.08
CA SER A 86 -20.19 -6.06 -22.28
C SER A 86 -20.46 -7.44 -21.65
N LYS A 87 -20.17 -8.53 -22.38
CA LYS A 87 -20.31 -9.93 -21.91
C LYS A 87 -19.17 -10.36 -20.97
N SER A 88 -18.89 -9.55 -19.95
CA SER A 88 -17.91 -9.83 -18.89
C SER A 88 -18.57 -10.65 -17.77
N PRO A 89 -17.80 -11.32 -16.88
CA PRO A 89 -18.34 -11.75 -15.59
C PRO A 89 -19.01 -10.59 -14.85
N GLU A 90 -19.95 -10.93 -13.97
CA GLU A 90 -20.61 -10.00 -13.04
C GLU A 90 -19.58 -9.16 -12.26
N MET A 91 -20.06 -8.07 -11.67
CA MET A 91 -19.20 -7.20 -10.87
C MET A 91 -18.59 -7.97 -9.70
N ILE A 92 -17.31 -7.74 -9.48
CA ILE A 92 -16.55 -8.44 -8.45
C ILE A 92 -16.33 -7.51 -7.29
N PHE A 93 -16.74 -7.97 -6.12
CA PHE A 93 -16.77 -7.18 -4.92
C PHE A 93 -15.61 -7.56 -4.00
N LEU A 94 -14.84 -6.56 -3.57
CA LEU A 94 -14.01 -6.64 -2.39
C LEU A 94 -14.80 -6.19 -1.18
N ILE A 95 -14.39 -6.67 -0.01
CA ILE A 95 -14.90 -6.23 1.27
C ILE A 95 -14.11 -5.01 1.76
N GLY A 96 -14.80 -3.98 2.25
CA GLY A 96 -14.21 -2.83 2.93
C GLY A 96 -14.47 -2.83 4.45
N ASN A 97 -13.89 -1.88 5.18
CA ASN A 97 -14.04 -1.86 6.65
C ASN A 97 -15.49 -1.55 7.06
N HIS A 98 -16.25 -0.79 6.28
CA HIS A 98 -17.66 -0.53 6.56
C HIS A 98 -18.53 -1.77 6.34
N ASP A 99 -18.16 -2.62 5.38
CA ASP A 99 -18.80 -3.92 5.13
C ASP A 99 -18.57 -4.92 6.26
N ALA A 100 -17.41 -4.85 6.90
CA ALA A 100 -17.00 -5.72 7.99
C ALA A 100 -17.42 -5.24 9.39
N MET A 101 -18.13 -4.11 9.51
CA MET A 101 -18.58 -3.60 10.82
C MET A 101 -19.49 -4.60 11.54
N ASN A 102 -19.35 -4.67 12.86
CA ASN A 102 -19.92 -5.65 13.76
C ASN A 102 -19.50 -7.08 13.36
N VAL A 103 -20.34 -7.75 12.58
CA VAL A 103 -20.07 -9.06 11.98
C VAL A 103 -20.51 -9.08 10.52
N GLY A 104 -20.55 -7.91 9.87
CA GLY A 104 -21.01 -7.75 8.49
C GLY A 104 -20.18 -8.53 7.47
N TYR A 105 -18.96 -8.96 7.83
CA TYR A 105 -18.17 -9.88 7.00
C TYR A 105 -18.84 -11.26 6.84
N LEU A 106 -19.65 -11.71 7.80
CA LEU A 106 -20.44 -12.94 7.65
C LEU A 106 -21.56 -12.74 6.62
N LEU A 107 -22.20 -11.57 6.64
CA LEU A 107 -23.22 -11.22 5.65
C LEU A 107 -22.61 -11.05 4.26
N PHE A 108 -21.38 -10.50 4.17
CA PHE A 108 -20.62 -10.48 2.93
C PHE A 108 -20.40 -11.90 2.40
N GLU A 109 -19.92 -12.82 3.23
CA GLU A 109 -19.69 -14.21 2.85
C GLU A 109 -20.96 -14.94 2.41
N GLU A 110 -22.08 -14.67 3.09
CA GLU A 110 -23.38 -15.27 2.80
C GLU A 110 -24.02 -14.72 1.51
N MET A 111 -24.01 -13.39 1.35
CA MET A 111 -24.84 -12.69 0.36
C MET A 111 -24.09 -12.21 -0.88
N VAL A 112 -22.77 -11.99 -0.76
CA VAL A 112 -21.92 -11.48 -1.85
C VAL A 112 -20.95 -12.56 -2.31
N GLY A 113 -20.28 -13.24 -1.38
CA GLY A 113 -19.39 -14.37 -1.66
C GLY A 113 -18.05 -14.27 -0.93
N THR A 114 -17.03 -14.92 -1.49
CA THR A 114 -15.72 -15.02 -0.83
C THR A 114 -15.04 -13.66 -0.62
N ARG A 115 -14.45 -13.46 0.57
CA ARG A 115 -13.68 -12.25 0.92
C ARG A 115 -12.33 -12.16 0.20
N HIS A 116 -11.84 -13.28 -0.33
CA HIS A 116 -10.69 -13.33 -1.21
C HIS A 116 -11.12 -13.80 -2.59
N TYR A 117 -10.70 -13.10 -3.63
CA TYR A 117 -11.14 -13.37 -4.99
C TYR A 117 -9.95 -13.63 -5.92
N THR A 118 -10.14 -14.45 -6.96
CA THR A 118 -9.14 -14.70 -8.00
C THR A 118 -9.78 -14.59 -9.39
N TYR A 119 -9.24 -13.69 -10.22
CA TYR A 119 -9.42 -13.71 -11.68
C TYR A 119 -8.17 -14.29 -12.31
N GLU A 120 -8.32 -15.13 -13.31
CA GLU A 120 -7.18 -15.51 -14.14
C GLU A 120 -7.65 -15.85 -15.55
N ASP A 121 -7.05 -15.19 -16.54
CA ASP A 121 -7.07 -15.63 -17.94
C ASP A 121 -5.64 -15.76 -18.45
N ASP A 122 -5.45 -15.97 -19.75
CA ASP A 122 -4.12 -16.19 -20.35
C ASP A 122 -3.17 -15.00 -20.16
N ASP A 123 -3.69 -13.78 -20.09
CA ASP A 123 -2.88 -12.56 -20.05
C ASP A 123 -2.77 -11.94 -18.65
N ILE A 124 -3.83 -12.04 -17.83
CA ILE A 124 -3.93 -11.29 -16.56
C ILE A 124 -4.30 -12.20 -15.38
N TYR A 125 -3.64 -11.95 -14.25
CA TYR A 125 -3.93 -12.54 -12.95
C TYR A 125 -4.31 -11.45 -11.96
N ILE A 126 -5.51 -11.52 -11.38
CA ILE A 126 -5.99 -10.55 -10.39
C ILE A 126 -6.30 -11.28 -9.09
N TYR A 127 -5.75 -10.81 -7.98
CA TYR A 127 -6.01 -11.36 -6.66
C TYR A 127 -6.57 -10.30 -5.70
N GLY A 128 -7.80 -10.51 -5.26
CA GLY A 128 -8.50 -9.69 -4.28
C GLY A 128 -8.25 -10.18 -2.86
N ILE A 129 -7.88 -9.28 -1.95
CA ILE A 129 -7.52 -9.59 -0.57
C ILE A 129 -8.42 -8.82 0.39
N ASP A 130 -9.00 -9.54 1.34
CA ASP A 130 -9.58 -8.95 2.54
C ASP A 130 -8.48 -8.28 3.37
N SER A 131 -8.57 -6.95 3.50
CA SER A 131 -7.67 -6.14 4.30
C SER A 131 -8.34 -5.62 5.57
N THR A 132 -9.54 -6.08 5.87
CA THR A 132 -10.38 -5.53 6.93
C THR A 132 -9.92 -5.96 8.31
N LYS A 133 -10.10 -5.06 9.27
CA LYS A 133 -10.17 -5.37 10.69
C LYS A 133 -11.60 -5.11 11.11
N PRO A 134 -12.40 -6.13 11.45
CA PRO A 134 -13.76 -5.90 11.91
C PRO A 134 -13.83 -4.80 12.98
N ASP A 135 -14.81 -3.91 12.84
CA ASP A 135 -15.04 -2.71 13.68
C ASP A 135 -13.96 -1.62 13.68
N LEU A 136 -12.84 -1.80 12.98
CA LEU A 136 -11.76 -0.83 12.93
C LEU A 136 -11.64 -0.20 11.54
N PRO A 137 -11.37 1.12 11.45
CA PRO A 137 -11.24 1.80 10.17
C PRO A 137 -9.89 1.53 9.47
N GLY A 138 -8.93 0.92 10.15
CA GLY A 138 -7.62 0.59 9.60
C GLY A 138 -7.56 -0.85 9.06
N GLY A 139 -6.59 -1.12 8.20
CA GLY A 139 -6.43 -2.43 7.57
C GLY A 139 -5.30 -3.28 8.15
N ILE A 140 -5.35 -4.59 7.92
CA ILE A 140 -4.23 -5.51 8.16
C ILE A 140 -4.19 -6.56 7.06
N ILE A 141 -2.99 -6.92 6.64
CA ILE A 141 -2.75 -8.09 5.79
C ILE A 141 -1.69 -8.91 6.52
N HIS A 142 -2.16 -9.87 7.32
CA HIS A 142 -1.28 -10.71 8.13
C HIS A 142 -0.19 -11.38 7.30
N HIS A 143 0.97 -11.61 7.91
CA HIS A 143 2.13 -12.23 7.26
C HIS A 143 1.81 -13.54 6.51
N SER A 144 0.92 -14.38 7.06
CA SER A 144 0.47 -15.62 6.40
C SER A 144 -0.27 -15.37 5.08
N ILE A 145 -1.05 -14.29 5.00
CA ILE A 145 -1.75 -13.86 3.79
C ILE A 145 -0.73 -13.27 2.80
N ILE A 146 0.20 -12.43 3.26
CA ILE A 146 1.29 -11.89 2.42
C ILE A 146 2.06 -13.03 1.74
N GLU A 147 2.44 -14.05 2.50
CA GLU A 147 3.17 -15.21 1.96
C GLU A 147 2.31 -16.06 1.02
N SER A 148 1.00 -16.19 1.30
CA SER A 148 0.05 -16.85 0.39
C SER A 148 -0.08 -16.09 -0.93
N VAL A 149 -0.05 -14.75 -0.90
CA VAL A 149 -0.08 -13.91 -2.09
C VAL A 149 1.21 -14.07 -2.88
N ARG A 150 2.38 -14.03 -2.22
CA ARG A 150 3.69 -14.27 -2.86
C ARG A 150 3.67 -15.57 -3.65
N LYS A 151 3.33 -16.69 -3.00
CA LYS A 151 3.29 -18.02 -3.64
C LYS A 151 2.34 -18.06 -4.84
N LYS A 152 1.24 -17.30 -4.80
CA LYS A 152 0.32 -17.18 -5.94
C LYS A 152 0.94 -16.33 -7.06
N LEU A 153 1.57 -15.20 -6.76
CA LEU A 153 2.15 -14.33 -7.77
C LEU A 153 3.38 -14.93 -8.46
N GLU A 154 4.16 -15.74 -7.74
CA GLU A 154 5.44 -16.32 -8.20
C GLU A 154 5.30 -17.68 -8.88
N LYS A 155 4.07 -18.17 -9.11
CA LYS A 155 3.88 -19.42 -9.83
C LYS A 155 4.47 -19.34 -11.26
N PRO A 156 5.15 -20.38 -11.77
CA PRO A 156 5.78 -20.36 -13.09
C PRO A 156 4.82 -19.99 -14.23
N GLU A 157 3.58 -20.46 -14.20
CA GLU A 157 2.55 -20.16 -15.21
C GLU A 157 2.11 -18.68 -15.24
N ARG A 158 2.50 -17.89 -14.24
CA ARG A 158 2.18 -16.46 -14.12
C ARG A 158 3.38 -15.56 -14.37
N GLU A 159 4.53 -16.11 -14.78
CA GLU A 159 5.75 -15.33 -15.01
C GLU A 159 5.52 -14.17 -16.01
N HIS A 160 4.78 -14.45 -17.09
CA HIS A 160 4.52 -13.49 -18.16
C HIS A 160 3.18 -12.74 -18.02
N LYS A 161 2.31 -13.13 -17.09
CA LYS A 161 1.02 -12.47 -16.91
C LYS A 161 1.17 -11.07 -16.32
N PHE A 162 0.18 -10.23 -16.61
CA PHE A 162 -0.03 -8.97 -15.92
C PHE A 162 -0.63 -9.27 -14.53
N LYS A 163 0.07 -8.88 -13.46
CA LYS A 163 -0.29 -9.24 -12.08
C LYS A 163 -0.92 -8.06 -11.36
N VAL A 164 -2.18 -8.18 -10.98
CA VAL A 164 -2.93 -7.18 -10.23
C VAL A 164 -3.25 -7.71 -8.83
N VAL A 165 -3.04 -6.88 -7.82
CA VAL A 165 -3.45 -7.18 -6.44
C VAL A 165 -4.41 -6.10 -5.98
N CYS A 166 -5.55 -6.50 -5.44
CA CYS A 166 -6.59 -5.57 -5.02
C CYS A 166 -6.89 -5.76 -3.54
N PHE A 167 -7.09 -4.66 -2.82
CA PHE A 167 -7.55 -4.66 -1.43
C PHE A 167 -8.12 -3.28 -1.11
N HIS A 168 -9.05 -3.19 -0.15
CA HIS A 168 -9.73 -1.93 0.14
C HIS A 168 -8.81 -0.82 0.69
N HIS A 169 -7.98 -1.13 1.68
CA HIS A 169 -7.16 -0.14 2.40
C HIS A 169 -5.89 0.26 1.63
N GLN A 170 -5.48 1.52 1.68
CA GLN A 170 -4.26 1.99 1.03
C GLN A 170 -2.97 1.45 1.70
N LEU A 171 -1.93 1.17 0.88
CA LEU A 171 -0.57 0.87 1.37
C LEU A 171 0.22 2.13 1.71
N ILE A 172 -0.04 3.22 1.00
CA ILE A 172 0.73 4.47 1.08
C ILE A 172 -0.24 5.63 1.25
N PRO A 173 0.15 6.70 1.97
CA PRO A 173 -0.72 7.85 2.21
C PRO A 173 -1.25 8.45 0.90
N ILE A 174 -2.55 8.77 0.87
CA ILE A 174 -3.21 9.38 -0.30
C ILE A 174 -3.30 10.90 -0.10
N PRO A 175 -2.90 11.71 -1.09
CA PRO A 175 -2.87 13.16 -0.95
C PRO A 175 -4.29 13.71 -0.78
N ASN A 176 -4.41 14.89 -0.16
CA ASN A 176 -5.70 15.58 0.07
C ASN A 176 -6.71 14.81 0.92
N THR A 177 -6.28 13.80 1.68
CA THR A 177 -7.19 13.00 2.54
C THR A 177 -6.99 13.26 4.04
N GLY A 178 -6.22 14.28 4.41
CA GLY A 178 -5.91 14.62 5.80
C GLY A 178 -4.79 13.75 6.40
N LYS A 179 -4.71 13.71 7.73
CA LYS A 179 -3.70 12.90 8.45
C LYS A 179 -3.96 11.41 8.22
N GLU A 180 -2.91 10.69 7.83
CA GLU A 180 -2.96 9.24 7.71
C GLU A 180 -3.12 8.57 9.08
N ARG A 181 -4.05 7.61 9.14
CA ARG A 181 -4.45 6.88 10.37
C ARG A 181 -5.08 5.52 10.11
N SER A 182 -5.25 5.13 8.85
CA SER A 182 -6.08 3.99 8.44
C SER A 182 -5.49 3.16 7.30
N ALA A 183 -4.24 3.45 6.91
CA ALA A 183 -3.47 2.57 6.04
C ALA A 183 -3.30 1.17 6.67
N ILE A 184 -2.89 0.21 5.85
CA ILE A 184 -2.60 -1.16 6.31
C ILE A 184 -1.43 -1.14 7.31
N ASP A 185 -1.59 -1.78 8.47
CA ASP A 185 -0.54 -1.87 9.50
C ASP A 185 0.78 -2.43 8.94
N ASP A 186 0.69 -3.58 8.26
CA ASP A 186 1.82 -4.28 7.65
C ASP A 186 2.11 -3.79 6.21
N SER A 187 1.77 -2.52 5.90
CA SER A 187 1.87 -1.95 4.55
C SER A 187 3.29 -1.99 3.97
N GLY A 188 4.32 -1.81 4.80
CA GLY A 188 5.72 -1.90 4.38
C GLY A 188 6.11 -3.30 3.91
N ASP A 189 5.71 -4.33 4.64
CA ASP A 189 5.99 -5.73 4.30
C ASP A 189 5.22 -6.16 3.04
N MET A 190 3.95 -5.76 2.94
CA MET A 190 3.14 -6.02 1.76
C MET A 190 3.73 -5.31 0.53
N LEU A 191 4.11 -4.04 0.65
CA LEU A 191 4.74 -3.28 -0.45
C LEU A 191 6.04 -3.94 -0.90
N LYS A 192 6.91 -4.32 0.05
CA LYS A 192 8.15 -5.04 -0.25
C LYS A 192 7.89 -6.34 -1.00
N MET A 193 6.95 -7.16 -0.51
CA MET A 193 6.60 -8.42 -1.16
C MET A 193 6.07 -8.21 -2.58
N LEU A 194 5.20 -7.21 -2.80
CA LEU A 194 4.65 -6.91 -4.12
C LEU A 194 5.74 -6.53 -5.14
N LEU A 195 6.74 -5.77 -4.70
CA LEU A 195 7.90 -5.41 -5.54
C LEU A 195 8.74 -6.65 -5.87
N GLU A 196 9.05 -7.49 -4.88
CA GLU A 196 9.83 -8.72 -5.06
C GLU A 196 9.12 -9.76 -5.94
N ALA A 197 7.81 -9.91 -5.78
CA ALA A 197 6.97 -10.80 -6.60
C ALA A 197 6.66 -10.24 -8.00
N ARG A 198 7.20 -9.05 -8.32
CA ARG A 198 7.04 -8.34 -9.60
C ARG A 198 5.57 -8.12 -9.96
N ALA A 199 4.75 -7.71 -8.99
CA ALA A 199 3.38 -7.25 -9.27
C ALA A 199 3.42 -6.04 -10.25
N ASP A 200 2.37 -5.87 -11.06
CA ASP A 200 2.27 -4.76 -12.02
C ASP A 200 1.40 -3.62 -11.48
N LEU A 201 0.30 -3.95 -10.81
CA LEU A 201 -0.73 -2.99 -10.41
C LEU A 201 -1.34 -3.36 -9.05
N VAL A 202 -1.51 -2.35 -8.19
CA VAL A 202 -2.32 -2.41 -6.98
C VAL A 202 -3.55 -1.54 -7.14
N LEU A 203 -4.72 -2.07 -6.77
CA LEU A 203 -5.99 -1.34 -6.76
C LEU A 203 -6.55 -1.25 -5.33
N ASN A 204 -6.86 -0.04 -4.87
CA ASN A 204 -7.49 0.18 -3.56
C ASN A 204 -8.52 1.33 -3.55
N GLY A 205 -9.26 1.45 -2.44
CA GLY A 205 -10.37 2.37 -2.19
C GLY A 205 -10.17 3.20 -0.91
N HIS A 206 -11.16 3.23 -0.01
CA HIS A 206 -11.13 3.74 1.38
C HIS A 206 -11.01 5.27 1.54
N ARG A 207 -10.16 5.90 0.74
CA ARG A 207 -9.77 7.30 0.92
C ARG A 207 -10.61 8.28 0.14
N HIS A 208 -11.51 7.79 -0.70
CA HIS A 208 -12.48 8.58 -1.48
C HIS A 208 -11.80 9.66 -2.33
N PHE A 209 -10.59 9.39 -2.82
CA PHE A 209 -9.84 10.32 -3.64
C PHE A 209 -8.95 9.56 -4.61
N SER A 210 -9.07 9.87 -5.90
CA SER A 210 -8.31 9.19 -6.93
C SER A 210 -6.84 9.60 -6.91
N ASN A 211 -5.95 8.62 -6.90
CA ASN A 211 -4.53 8.89 -7.01
C ASN A 211 -3.76 7.73 -7.62
N LEU A 212 -2.77 8.05 -8.45
CA LEU A 212 -1.87 7.07 -9.05
C LEU A 212 -0.43 7.36 -8.60
N TYR A 213 0.18 6.38 -7.95
CA TYR A 213 1.60 6.37 -7.65
C TYR A 213 2.36 5.40 -8.55
N THR A 214 3.61 5.76 -8.83
CA THR A 214 4.60 4.86 -9.41
C THR A 214 5.64 4.61 -8.33
N VAL A 215 5.80 3.35 -7.92
CA VAL A 215 6.85 2.91 -7.00
C VAL A 215 7.87 2.14 -7.83
N SER A 216 9.00 2.77 -8.11
CA SER A 216 10.08 2.14 -8.87
C SER A 216 10.95 1.28 -7.97
N SER A 217 11.23 0.05 -8.38
CA SER A 217 12.24 -0.83 -7.78
C SER A 217 13.46 -0.98 -8.68
N SER A 218 14.45 -1.76 -8.25
CA SER A 218 15.63 -2.09 -9.05
C SER A 218 15.33 -2.94 -10.29
N GLU A 219 14.17 -3.61 -10.34
CA GLU A 219 13.82 -4.53 -11.43
C GLU A 219 12.63 -4.04 -12.25
N LYS A 220 11.64 -3.40 -11.59
CA LYS A 220 10.35 -3.09 -12.22
C LYS A 220 9.59 -1.97 -11.51
N ASP A 221 8.79 -1.21 -12.26
CA ASP A 221 7.80 -0.30 -11.68
C ASP A 221 6.55 -1.05 -11.16
N LEU A 222 6.06 -0.65 -10.00
CA LEU A 222 4.74 -1.01 -9.46
C LEU A 222 3.83 0.22 -9.50
N PHE A 223 2.66 0.08 -10.11
CA PHE A 223 1.63 1.12 -10.07
C PHE A 223 0.67 0.88 -8.91
N ILE A 224 0.35 1.92 -8.14
CA ILE A 224 -0.64 1.84 -7.05
C ILE A 224 -1.71 2.88 -7.34
N PHE A 225 -2.92 2.40 -7.61
CA PHE A 225 -4.08 3.22 -7.93
C PHE A 225 -5.13 3.16 -6.82
N ASN A 226 -5.39 4.31 -6.21
CA ASN A 226 -6.51 4.52 -5.30
C ASN A 226 -7.68 5.06 -6.10
N ALA A 227 -8.84 4.40 -6.01
CA ALA A 227 -10.08 4.88 -6.60
C ALA A 227 -10.69 6.01 -5.76
N GLY A 228 -11.42 6.91 -6.41
CA GLY A 228 -12.32 7.82 -5.70
C GLY A 228 -13.59 7.10 -5.24
N THR A 229 -14.50 7.84 -4.60
CA THR A 229 -15.81 7.29 -4.24
C THR A 229 -16.78 7.34 -5.42
N PHE A 230 -17.54 6.28 -5.63
CA PHE A 230 -18.51 6.20 -6.72
C PHE A 230 -19.77 7.02 -6.46
N CYS A 231 -20.23 7.09 -5.22
CA CYS A 231 -21.48 7.79 -4.87
C CYS A 231 -21.61 8.18 -3.39
N CYS A 232 -20.55 8.07 -2.57
CA CYS A 232 -20.63 8.47 -1.18
C CYS A 232 -20.41 9.97 -1.01
N ASN A 233 -21.32 10.66 -0.30
CA ASN A 233 -21.23 12.09 -0.01
C ASN A 233 -20.03 12.48 0.86
N LYS A 234 -19.30 11.51 1.43
CA LYS A 234 -18.01 11.73 2.09
C LYS A 234 -16.90 12.01 1.06
N THR A 235 -17.05 13.00 0.19
CA THR A 235 -16.06 13.36 -0.84
C THR A 235 -14.80 13.99 -0.23
N ARG A 236 -13.76 14.19 -1.03
CA ARG A 236 -12.50 14.82 -0.60
C ARG A 236 -12.10 15.94 -1.56
N TYR A 237 -11.79 17.11 -0.99
CA TYR A 237 -11.39 18.29 -1.74
C TYR A 237 -12.36 18.60 -2.90
N ARG A 238 -11.87 18.74 -4.14
CA ARG A 238 -12.65 19.03 -5.35
C ARG A 238 -12.98 17.78 -6.17
N GLU A 239 -12.61 16.59 -5.70
CA GLU A 239 -13.01 15.36 -6.37
C GLU A 239 -14.35 14.89 -5.78
N LEU A 240 -15.37 14.88 -6.64
CA LEU A 240 -16.70 14.38 -6.30
C LEU A 240 -16.77 12.87 -6.60
N PHE A 241 -17.91 12.42 -7.09
CA PHE A 241 -18.19 11.04 -7.43
C PHE A 241 -17.44 10.65 -8.71
N THR A 242 -16.66 9.57 -8.67
CA THR A 242 -15.88 9.11 -9.83
C THR A 242 -15.98 7.59 -9.99
N TYR A 243 -15.86 7.13 -11.24
CA TYR A 243 -15.48 5.75 -11.55
C TYR A 243 -14.23 5.79 -12.41
N SER A 244 -13.51 4.67 -12.47
CA SER A 244 -12.26 4.59 -13.21
C SER A 244 -12.31 3.54 -14.31
N ILE A 245 -11.63 3.83 -15.41
CA ILE A 245 -11.36 2.86 -16.47
C ILE A 245 -9.85 2.72 -16.58
N ILE A 246 -9.35 1.49 -16.50
CA ILE A 246 -7.95 1.17 -16.74
C ILE A 246 -7.89 0.31 -18.00
N ASP A 247 -7.39 0.89 -19.09
CA ASP A 247 -7.06 0.15 -20.30
C ASP A 247 -5.61 -0.37 -20.15
N ILE A 248 -5.41 -1.67 -20.31
CA ILE A 248 -4.11 -2.36 -20.24
C ILE A 248 -3.83 -2.98 -21.60
N ASP A 249 -2.74 -2.57 -22.23
CA ASP A 249 -2.36 -2.97 -23.59
C ASP A 249 -0.85 -3.27 -23.64
N GLY A 250 -0.51 -4.55 -23.52
CA GLY A 250 0.86 -4.98 -23.24
C GLY A 250 1.41 -4.32 -21.98
N ASN A 251 2.46 -3.51 -22.14
CA ASN A 251 3.07 -2.77 -21.03
C ASN A 251 2.47 -1.37 -20.83
N ASN A 252 1.52 -0.95 -21.68
CA ASN A 252 0.90 0.37 -21.61
C ASN A 252 -0.35 0.33 -20.75
N LEU A 253 -0.43 1.27 -19.79
CA LEU A 253 -1.59 1.50 -18.97
C LEU A 253 -2.15 2.89 -19.22
N ASN A 254 -3.45 2.97 -19.41
CA ASN A 254 -4.18 4.21 -19.50
C ASN A 254 -5.24 4.27 -18.39
N PHE A 255 -5.00 5.13 -17.41
CA PHE A 255 -5.88 5.36 -16.27
C PHE A 255 -6.78 6.55 -16.56
N LYS A 256 -8.09 6.33 -16.59
CA LYS A 256 -9.11 7.36 -16.75
C LYS A 256 -9.93 7.45 -15.47
N VAL A 257 -9.93 8.60 -14.82
CA VAL A 257 -10.84 8.92 -13.72
C VAL A 257 -11.95 9.81 -14.28
N ILE A 258 -13.17 9.29 -14.24
CA ILE A 258 -14.33 9.87 -14.89
C ILE A 258 -15.33 10.31 -13.82
N PRO A 259 -15.64 11.61 -13.71
CA PRO A 259 -16.70 12.11 -12.87
C PRO A 259 -18.06 11.55 -13.28
N VAL A 260 -18.84 11.14 -12.27
CA VAL A 260 -20.16 10.58 -12.48
C VAL A 260 -21.15 11.66 -12.95
N LEU A 261 -21.13 12.82 -12.31
CA LEU A 261 -22.10 13.90 -12.57
C LEU A 261 -21.63 14.94 -13.59
N ASP A 262 -20.35 14.96 -13.94
CA ASP A 262 -19.80 15.85 -14.97
C ASP A 262 -19.30 15.01 -16.14
N SER A 263 -19.75 15.32 -17.35
CA SER A 263 -19.35 14.58 -18.56
C SER A 263 -18.27 15.31 -19.36
N ASN A 264 -17.90 16.53 -18.96
CA ASN A 264 -16.97 17.39 -19.69
C ASN A 264 -15.55 17.39 -19.12
N SER A 265 -15.36 16.86 -17.91
CA SER A 265 -14.04 16.71 -17.30
C SER A 265 -13.72 15.23 -17.11
N GLN A 266 -12.51 14.82 -17.50
CA GLN A 266 -11.93 13.53 -17.12
C GLN A 266 -10.43 13.72 -16.90
N ARG A 267 -9.87 12.94 -15.97
CA ARG A 267 -8.42 12.89 -15.78
C ARG A 267 -7.89 11.63 -16.43
N GLU A 268 -7.03 11.80 -17.43
CA GLU A 268 -6.40 10.70 -18.14
C GLU A 268 -4.89 10.70 -17.85
N ILE A 269 -4.35 9.55 -17.50
CA ILE A 269 -2.93 9.38 -17.15
C ILE A 269 -2.39 8.15 -17.87
N LEU A 270 -1.40 8.36 -18.72
CA LEU A 270 -0.69 7.30 -19.42
C LEU A 270 0.55 6.87 -18.64
N ARG A 271 0.79 5.57 -18.57
CA ARG A 271 1.97 4.94 -17.96
C ARG A 271 2.44 3.77 -18.82
N GLU A 272 3.72 3.47 -18.73
CA GLU A 272 4.35 2.30 -19.32
C GLU A 272 5.05 1.53 -18.19
N VAL A 273 4.83 0.22 -18.09
CA VAL A 273 5.57 -0.64 -17.14
C VAL A 273 7.03 -0.69 -17.60
N ASN A 274 7.93 -0.07 -16.85
CA ASN A 274 9.35 -0.13 -17.14
C ASN A 274 10.02 -1.31 -16.42
N TYR A 275 10.95 -1.93 -17.13
CA TYR A 275 11.86 -2.95 -16.64
C TYR A 275 13.27 -2.40 -16.59
N TYR A 276 13.94 -2.63 -15.46
CA TYR A 276 15.28 -2.14 -15.22
C TYR A 276 16.25 -3.31 -15.14
N ILE A 277 17.39 -3.18 -15.80
CA ILE A 277 18.54 -4.05 -15.57
C ILE A 277 19.34 -3.42 -14.42
N PRO A 278 19.46 -4.07 -13.26
CA PRO A 278 20.32 -3.57 -12.20
C PRO A 278 21.74 -3.42 -12.72
N LEU A 279 22.41 -2.32 -12.36
CA LEU A 279 23.84 -2.17 -12.65
C LEU A 279 24.58 -3.34 -12.00
N GLN A 280 25.36 -4.09 -12.78
CA GLN A 280 26.28 -5.07 -12.22
C GLN A 280 27.34 -4.32 -11.39
N ILE A 281 27.34 -4.58 -10.09
CA ILE A 281 28.31 -3.98 -9.17
C ILE A 281 29.63 -4.70 -9.35
N ASP A 282 30.63 -4.03 -9.94
CA ASP A 282 32.01 -4.48 -9.87
C ASP A 282 32.56 -4.20 -8.46
N LYS A 283 33.01 -5.25 -7.76
CA LYS A 283 33.60 -5.13 -6.41
C LYS A 283 34.84 -4.24 -6.37
N LYS A 284 35.49 -3.98 -7.51
CA LYS A 284 36.64 -3.07 -7.65
C LYS A 284 36.23 -1.63 -7.97
N GLN A 285 34.96 -1.37 -8.25
CA GLN A 285 34.46 -0.04 -8.59
C GLN A 285 34.53 0.89 -7.38
N LYS A 286 35.09 2.09 -7.57
CA LYS A 286 35.04 3.16 -6.56
C LYS A 286 33.59 3.67 -6.44
N PRO A 287 33.03 3.79 -5.23
CA PRO A 287 31.70 4.37 -5.04
C PRO A 287 31.63 5.78 -5.63
N ILE A 288 30.56 6.08 -6.36
CA ILE A 288 30.35 7.40 -7.00
C ILE A 288 29.99 8.45 -5.94
N ALA A 289 29.23 8.05 -4.91
CA ALA A 289 28.91 8.85 -3.74
C ALA A 289 28.59 7.91 -2.56
N ARG A 290 28.68 8.44 -1.34
CA ARG A 290 28.21 7.77 -0.12
C ARG A 290 27.07 8.59 0.45
N PHE A 291 25.90 7.98 0.57
CA PHE A 291 24.77 8.57 1.27
C PHE A 291 24.73 8.04 2.69
N ILE A 292 24.63 8.94 3.67
CA ILE A 292 24.37 8.60 5.06
C ILE A 292 22.98 9.14 5.35
N GLN A 293 22.02 8.24 5.55
CA GLN A 293 20.64 8.57 5.87
C GLN A 293 20.42 8.36 7.37
N ILE A 294 19.87 9.36 8.03
CA ILE A 294 19.50 9.33 9.45
C ILE A 294 17.99 9.51 9.53
N SER A 295 17.31 8.66 10.29
CA SER A 295 15.86 8.73 10.52
C SER A 295 15.51 8.44 11.98
N ASN A 296 14.36 8.93 12.43
CA ASN A 296 13.81 8.73 13.77
C ASN A 296 14.62 9.36 14.92
N SER A 297 15.12 10.58 14.69
CA SER A 297 15.71 11.40 15.74
C SER A 297 14.62 12.17 16.49
N LEU A 298 14.58 12.05 17.82
CA LEU A 298 13.69 12.82 18.69
C LEU A 298 14.51 13.74 19.58
N VAL A 299 14.16 15.03 19.58
CA VAL A 299 14.75 16.06 20.45
C VAL A 299 13.60 16.79 21.14
N SER A 300 13.56 16.76 22.48
CA SER A 300 12.53 17.41 23.30
C SER A 300 13.15 17.99 24.57
N GLU A 301 12.76 19.22 24.94
CA GLU A 301 13.10 19.84 26.24
C GLU A 301 12.16 19.38 27.38
N ARG A 302 11.04 18.72 27.08
CA ARG A 302 10.10 18.16 28.08
C ARG A 302 9.96 16.66 27.88
N PHE A 303 10.61 15.91 28.77
CA PHE A 303 10.56 14.46 28.82
C PHE A 303 9.35 14.02 29.67
N GLU A 304 8.34 13.43 29.03
CA GLU A 304 7.67 12.26 29.60
C GLU A 304 8.18 11.06 28.82
N SER A 305 9.11 10.31 29.39
CA SER A 305 9.51 9.04 28.81
C SER A 305 9.80 8.03 29.91
N ASN A 306 8.95 7.02 29.98
CA ASN A 306 9.15 5.77 30.69
C ASN A 306 10.08 4.85 29.90
N PHE A 307 11.35 5.21 29.70
CA PHE A 307 12.32 4.27 29.09
C PHE A 307 13.71 4.38 29.75
N ASN A 308 14.19 3.23 30.24
CA ASN A 308 15.45 3.02 30.95
C ASN A 308 16.66 2.96 29.99
N SER A 309 17.80 3.57 30.39
CA SER A 309 19.21 3.39 29.95
C SER A 309 19.55 3.10 28.48
N TRP A 310 20.48 3.87 27.91
CA TRP A 310 20.88 3.83 26.49
C TRP A 310 22.34 3.41 26.32
N ILE A 311 22.62 2.35 25.56
CA ILE A 311 23.97 1.87 25.27
C ILE A 311 24.10 1.71 23.74
N SER A 312 25.13 2.30 23.14
CA SER A 312 25.52 2.04 21.75
C SER A 312 25.95 0.58 21.60
N SER A 313 25.36 -0.14 20.65
CA SER A 313 25.63 -1.56 20.38
C SER A 313 26.96 -1.79 19.67
N GLU A 314 27.46 -0.79 18.95
CA GLU A 314 28.66 -0.89 18.12
C GLU A 314 29.86 -0.28 18.84
N PHE A 315 31.06 -0.87 18.69
CA PHE A 315 32.32 -0.30 19.16
C PHE A 315 32.42 -0.05 20.68
N VAL A 316 31.77 -0.86 21.51
CA VAL A 316 31.92 -0.87 22.98
C VAL A 316 32.42 -2.26 23.42
N SER A 317 33.42 -2.35 24.30
CA SER A 317 33.76 -3.56 25.07
C SER A 317 33.80 -3.24 26.56
N ILE A 318 33.62 -4.23 27.44
CA ILE A 318 33.55 -4.09 28.90
C ILE A 318 34.18 -5.33 29.60
N GLY A 319 34.72 -5.19 30.81
CA GLY A 319 35.71 -6.08 31.44
C GLY A 319 35.26 -6.57 32.83
N THR A 320 36.12 -7.17 33.67
CA THR A 320 35.68 -7.79 34.96
C THR A 320 35.71 -6.87 36.18
N ASN A 321 35.40 -7.35 37.39
CA ASN A 321 34.97 -6.59 38.57
C ASN A 321 34.28 -5.23 38.33
N VAL A 322 33.61 -4.95 37.18
CA VAL A 322 32.80 -3.79 36.69
C VAL A 322 31.35 -3.82 37.19
N ILE A 323 30.90 -3.11 38.23
CA ILE A 323 29.48 -2.69 38.37
C ILE A 323 29.25 -1.56 37.38
N ILE A 324 28.05 -1.35 36.85
CA ILE A 324 27.57 -0.14 36.17
C ILE A 324 26.27 0.22 36.88
N GLY A 325 26.02 1.46 37.29
CA GLY A 325 24.86 1.72 38.16
C GLY A 325 23.78 2.57 37.50
N MET A 326 22.66 2.67 38.21
CA MET A 326 21.36 3.17 37.73
C MET A 326 21.32 4.55 37.02
N ASN A 327 20.83 4.61 35.76
CA ASN A 327 20.68 5.80 34.87
C ASN A 327 21.91 6.10 33.99
N SER A 328 22.66 5.05 33.66
CA SER A 328 23.86 5.14 32.84
C SER A 328 23.57 5.11 31.34
N THR A 329 24.37 5.86 30.56
CA THR A 329 24.34 5.97 29.08
C THR A 329 25.73 5.63 28.53
N ILE A 330 25.90 4.81 27.51
CA ILE A 330 27.25 4.49 26.98
C ILE A 330 27.23 4.72 25.47
N LEU A 331 28.02 5.68 24.97
CA LEU A 331 28.01 6.14 23.59
C LEU A 331 29.38 5.99 22.94
N SER A 332 29.53 5.13 21.93
CA SER A 332 30.80 4.90 21.22
C SER A 332 31.07 5.86 20.05
N PHE A 333 30.13 6.76 19.79
CA PHE A 333 30.29 7.91 18.90
C PHE A 333 29.56 9.16 19.41
N GLY A 334 29.98 10.34 18.94
CA GLY A 334 29.43 11.63 19.34
C GLY A 334 29.84 12.73 18.35
N ILE A 335 29.08 13.83 18.33
CA ILE A 335 29.36 15.00 17.48
C ILE A 335 29.58 16.20 18.39
N GLU A 336 30.70 16.89 18.21
CA GLU A 336 31.00 18.16 18.86
C GLU A 336 31.42 19.17 17.79
N GLN A 337 30.55 20.17 17.59
CA GLN A 337 30.71 21.18 16.53
C GLN A 337 30.92 20.50 15.17
N ASP A 338 32.09 20.68 14.57
CA ASP A 338 32.40 20.21 13.22
C ASP A 338 33.06 18.83 13.22
N ASN A 339 33.26 18.23 14.40
CA ASN A 339 33.99 16.99 14.57
C ASN A 339 33.04 15.83 14.88
N PHE A 340 33.09 14.79 14.05
CA PHE A 340 32.50 13.49 14.37
C PHE A 340 33.53 12.59 15.02
N ILE A 341 33.32 12.31 16.30
CA ILE A 341 34.22 11.53 17.13
C ILE A 341 33.67 10.11 17.18
N LEU A 342 34.34 9.19 16.48
CA LEU A 342 34.04 7.76 16.49
C LEU A 342 35.24 7.02 17.05
N ARG A 343 35.10 6.45 18.26
CA ARG A 343 36.22 5.75 18.89
C ARG A 343 35.71 4.63 19.81
N LYS A 344 36.40 3.49 19.75
CA LYS A 344 35.99 2.29 20.48
C LYS A 344 36.07 2.52 21.99
N ILE A 345 34.97 2.26 22.69
CA ILE A 345 34.96 2.11 24.14
C ILE A 345 35.44 0.68 24.47
N ARG A 346 36.23 0.48 25.52
CA ARG A 346 36.50 -0.77 26.21
C ARG A 346 36.19 -0.55 27.73
N VAL A 347 35.95 -1.58 28.56
CA VAL A 347 35.88 -1.53 30.05
C VAL A 347 36.58 -2.74 30.75
N GLU A 348 37.16 -2.64 31.98
CA GLU A 348 38.33 -3.42 32.55
C GLU A 348 38.02 -4.42 33.67
N SER A 349 38.95 -5.25 34.21
CA SER A 349 38.76 -6.05 35.44
C SER A 349 38.93 -5.11 36.60
N GLY A 350 37.96 -4.95 37.49
CA GLY A 350 38.08 -4.03 38.60
C GLY A 350 36.88 -3.14 38.89
N VAL A 351 36.09 -2.75 37.89
CA VAL A 351 35.39 -1.44 37.92
C VAL A 351 34.05 -1.41 38.73
N LEU A 352 33.50 -0.35 39.28
CA LEU A 352 32.11 -0.44 39.83
C LEU A 352 31.36 0.86 39.55
N ILE A 353 31.01 1.12 38.29
CA ILE A 353 30.12 2.18 37.83
C ILE A 353 28.77 2.14 38.57
N GLY A 354 28.31 3.33 38.95
CA GLY A 354 27.22 3.59 39.87
C GLY A 354 26.05 4.33 39.20
N ALA A 355 25.05 4.72 39.99
CA ALA A 355 23.84 5.33 39.47
C ALA A 355 24.06 6.67 38.76
N LYS A 356 23.81 6.67 37.45
CA LYS A 356 23.50 7.78 36.54
C LYS A 356 24.61 8.15 35.56
N CYS A 357 25.43 7.19 35.13
CA CYS A 357 26.72 7.44 34.50
C CYS A 357 26.77 7.38 32.97
N VAL A 358 27.38 8.38 32.32
CA VAL A 358 27.56 8.40 30.86
C VAL A 358 29.01 8.13 30.42
N LEU A 359 29.26 7.13 29.58
CA LEU A 359 30.57 6.85 28.95
C LEU A 359 30.55 7.27 27.47
N LEU A 360 31.67 7.78 26.96
CA LEU A 360 31.75 8.50 25.68
C LEU A 360 32.81 7.88 24.73
N PRO A 361 32.81 8.27 23.44
CA PRO A 361 33.57 7.57 22.40
C PRO A 361 35.06 7.50 22.71
N GLY A 362 35.61 6.28 22.75
CA GLY A 362 37.03 6.05 23.01
C GLY A 362 37.38 5.67 24.44
N THR A 363 36.41 5.62 25.36
CA THR A 363 36.61 5.18 26.75
C THR A 363 37.08 3.73 26.79
N VAL A 364 38.35 3.39 27.05
CA VAL A 364 38.84 2.00 27.13
C VAL A 364 39.01 1.55 28.57
N MET A 365 38.68 0.28 28.83
CA MET A 365 39.01 -0.48 30.00
C MET A 365 38.97 -2.00 29.55
N GLU A 366 39.68 -2.93 30.18
CA GLU A 366 40.05 -4.33 29.88
C GLU A 366 40.36 -5.20 31.12
N GLN A 367 40.18 -6.51 31.10
CA GLN A 367 40.36 -7.31 32.31
C GLN A 367 41.68 -7.11 33.09
#